data_AF-A0A2X2VUQ9-F1
#
_entry.id   AF-A0A2X2VUQ9-F1
#
_cell.length_a   1.000
_cell.length_b   1.000
_cell.length_c   1.000
_cell.angle_alpha   90.00
_cell.angle_beta   90.00
_cell.angle_gamma   90.00
#
_symmetry.space_group_name_H-M   'P 1'
#
loop_
_entity.id
_entity.type
_entity.pdbx_description
1 polymer ?
#
loop_
_entity_poly.entity_id
_entity_poly.type
_entity_poly.pdbx_seq_one_letter_code
_entity_poly.pdbx_strand_id
1 'polypeptide(L)'
;MQKKGYHTAASIKQAQEKSAATPVTLDEKSMETLSTNLQLARLVGVQGTPATIIGDEMIPGAVSWETLEAVVKEKLAVAHAQ
;
A
#
# COMPACT_ATOMS: atom_id res chain seq x y z
N MET A 1 11.75 18.78 3.69
CA MET A 1 11.60 17.84 2.56
C MET A 1 10.61 18.44 1.58
N GLN A 2 11.03 18.77 0.36
CA GLN A 2 10.12 19.28 -0.66
C GLN A 2 9.15 18.14 -1.02
N LYS A 3 7.84 18.34 -0.83
CA LYS A 3 6.84 17.36 -1.28
C LYS A 3 7.03 17.24 -2.79
N LYS A 4 7.58 16.12 -3.27
CA LYS A 4 7.50 15.79 -4.69
C LYS A 4 6.00 15.79 -4.98
N GLY A 5 5.57 16.70 -5.85
CA GLY A 5 4.17 16.76 -6.28
C GLY A 5 3.76 15.47 -6.97
N TYR A 6 2.62 15.49 -7.67
CA TYR A 6 2.18 14.33 -8.44
C TYR A 6 3.26 13.82 -9.39
N HIS A 7 3.34 12.49 -9.53
CA HIS A 7 4.16 11.88 -10.55
C HIS A 7 3.68 12.29 -11.94
N THR A 8 4.63 12.56 -12.84
CA THR A 8 4.40 12.81 -14.25
C THR A 8 4.70 11.56 -15.07
N ALA A 9 4.20 11.49 -16.31
CA ALA A 9 4.53 10.42 -17.25
C ALA A 9 6.05 10.22 -17.40
N ALA A 10 6.83 11.31 -17.46
CA ALA A 10 8.29 11.25 -17.53
C ALA A 10 8.91 10.63 -16.27
N SER A 11 8.43 10.99 -15.08
CA SER A 11 8.94 10.42 -13.82
C SER A 11 8.61 8.94 -13.66
N ILE A 12 7.45 8.49 -14.16
CA ILE A 12 7.03 7.09 -14.16
C ILE A 12 7.91 6.28 -15.13
N LYS A 13 8.13 6.79 -16.36
CA LYS A 13 9.02 6.15 -17.33
C LYS A 13 10.44 6.01 -16.78
N GLN A 14 10.98 7.06 -16.15
CA GLN A 14 12.29 7.00 -15.52
C GLN A 14 12.35 5.95 -14.40
N ALA A 15 11.27 5.81 -13.61
CA ALA A 15 11.21 4.78 -12.59
C ALA A 15 11.22 3.37 -13.19
N GLN A 16 10.48 3.14 -14.29
CA GLN A 16 10.48 1.86 -15.01
C GLN A 16 11.88 1.49 -15.51
N GLU A 17 12.61 2.44 -16.09
CA GLU A 17 14.00 2.25 -16.55
C GLU A 17 14.94 1.92 -15.38
N LYS A 18 14.85 2.67 -14.27
CA LYS A 18 15.69 2.48 -13.08
C LYS A 18 15.42 1.17 -12.36
N SER A 19 14.18 0.69 -12.36
CA SER A 19 13.80 -0.59 -11.74
C SER A 19 13.97 -1.78 -12.70
N ALA A 20 14.45 -1.55 -13.93
CA ALA A 20 14.50 -2.55 -15.01
C ALA A 20 13.14 -3.27 -15.21
N ALA A 21 12.03 -2.56 -15.01
CA ALA A 21 10.70 -3.11 -15.18
C ALA A 21 10.38 -3.25 -16.68
N THR A 22 9.88 -4.41 -17.08
CA THR A 22 9.41 -4.63 -18.45
C THR A 22 8.25 -3.66 -18.76
N PRO A 23 8.26 -2.97 -19.92
CA PRO A 23 7.10 -2.18 -20.35
C PRO A 23 5.84 -3.03 -20.41
N VAL A 24 4.73 -2.49 -19.91
CA VAL A 24 3.43 -3.15 -19.90
C VAL A 24 2.41 -2.32 -20.69
N THR A 25 1.45 -3.00 -21.30
CA THR A 25 0.28 -2.35 -21.90
C THR A 25 -0.79 -2.20 -20.81
N LEU A 26 -1.37 -1.00 -20.69
CA LEU A 26 -2.46 -0.75 -19.75
C LEU A 26 -3.77 -1.28 -20.33
N ASP A 27 -4.56 -1.95 -19.51
CA ASP A 27 -5.86 -2.51 -19.87
C ASP A 27 -6.94 -2.17 -18.83
N GLU A 28 -8.19 -2.51 -19.15
CA GLU A 28 -9.35 -2.26 -18.30
C GLU A 28 -9.25 -2.95 -16.93
N LYS A 29 -8.57 -4.11 -16.87
CA LYS A 29 -8.43 -4.90 -15.65
C LYS A 29 -7.68 -4.15 -14.56
N SER A 30 -6.69 -3.33 -14.93
CA SER A 30 -5.98 -2.46 -13.98
C SER A 30 -6.92 -1.42 -13.34
N MET A 31 -7.89 -0.88 -14.11
CA MET A 31 -8.88 0.08 -13.62
C MET A 31 -9.95 -0.58 -12.73
N GLU A 32 -10.39 -1.78 -13.08
CA GLU A 32 -11.29 -2.58 -12.24
C GLU A 32 -10.67 -2.91 -10.89
N THR A 33 -9.38 -3.28 -10.89
CA THR A 33 -8.63 -3.54 -9.66
C THR A 33 -8.53 -2.28 -8.81
N LEU A 34 -8.25 -1.12 -9.41
CA LEU A 34 -8.23 0.16 -8.70
C LEU A 34 -9.58 0.50 -8.08
N SER A 35 -10.68 0.31 -8.83
CA SER A 35 -12.05 0.52 -8.33
C SER A 35 -12.36 -0.38 -7.15
N THR A 36 -11.99 -1.66 -7.25
CA THR A 36 -12.16 -2.66 -6.19
C THR A 36 -11.38 -2.27 -4.93
N ASN A 37 -10.12 -1.86 -5.07
CA ASN A 37 -9.30 -1.39 -3.95
C ASN A 37 -9.94 -0.19 -3.24
N LEU A 38 -10.51 0.76 -3.99
CA LEU A 38 -11.21 1.91 -3.40
C LEU A 38 -12.52 1.54 -2.71
N GLN A 39 -13.24 0.54 -3.21
CA GLN A 39 -14.43 0.01 -2.55
C GLN A 39 -14.07 -0.68 -1.24
N LEU A 40 -13.08 -1.57 -1.25
CA LEU A 40 -12.57 -2.24 -0.06
C LEU A 40 -12.09 -1.22 0.98
N ALA A 41 -11.33 -0.21 0.57
CA ALA A 41 -10.86 0.87 1.44
C ALA A 41 -12.02 1.57 2.18
N ARG A 42 -13.12 1.88 1.48
CA ARG A 42 -14.32 2.45 2.12
C ARG A 42 -14.99 1.49 3.08
N LEU A 43 -15.10 0.21 2.71
CA LEU A 43 -15.74 -0.82 3.54
C LEU A 43 -14.99 -1.06 4.85
N VAL A 44 -13.65 -1.05 4.81
CA VAL A 44 -12.79 -1.27 5.98
C VAL A 44 -12.42 0.03 6.72
N GLY A 45 -13.01 1.17 6.33
CA GLY A 45 -12.85 2.45 7.03
C GLY A 45 -11.52 3.19 6.79
N VAL A 46 -10.81 2.91 5.69
CA VAL A 46 -9.59 3.65 5.31
C VAL A 46 -9.97 5.07 4.85
N GLN A 47 -9.43 6.08 5.54
CA GLN A 47 -9.70 7.50 5.27
C GLN A 47 -8.53 8.25 4.60
N GLY A 48 -7.35 7.65 4.56
CA GLY A 48 -6.15 8.24 3.99
C GLY A 48 -5.04 7.22 3.86
N THR A 49 -3.98 7.57 3.12
CA THR A 49 -2.82 6.71 2.93
C THR A 49 -1.58 7.30 3.60
N PRO A 50 -0.67 6.47 4.16
CA PRO A 50 -0.76 5.01 4.22
C PRO A 50 -1.77 4.52 5.28
N ALA A 51 -2.32 3.32 5.06
CA ALA A 51 -3.13 2.58 6.02
C ALA A 51 -2.87 1.08 5.83
N THR A 52 -2.56 0.38 6.91
CA THR A 52 -2.09 -1.02 6.86
C THR A 52 -2.95 -1.89 7.76
N ILE A 53 -3.48 -2.98 7.22
CA ILE A 53 -4.20 -3.99 8.00
C ILE A 53 -3.19 -5.04 8.47
N ILE A 54 -3.12 -5.31 9.78
CA ILE A 54 -2.25 -6.33 10.39
C ILE A 54 -3.08 -7.18 11.36
N GLY A 55 -3.33 -8.44 10.99
CA GLY A 55 -4.26 -9.28 11.73
C GLY A 55 -5.67 -8.69 11.71
N ASP A 56 -6.21 -8.42 12.89
CA ASP A 56 -7.50 -7.78 13.13
C ASP A 56 -7.41 -6.25 13.32
N GLU A 57 -6.22 -5.66 13.21
CA GLU A 57 -6.01 -4.23 13.44
C GLU A 57 -5.79 -3.43 12.15
N MET A 58 -6.30 -2.19 12.16
CA MET A 58 -6.03 -1.18 11.14
C MET A 58 -5.09 -0.12 11.71
N ILE A 59 -3.89 0.01 11.13
CA ILE A 59 -2.88 0.99 11.51
C ILE A 59 -2.88 2.15 10.49
N PRO A 60 -3.41 3.33 10.85
CA PRO A 60 -3.37 4.50 9.99
C PRO A 60 -2.03 5.24 10.09
N GLY A 61 -1.56 5.76 8.96
CA GLY A 61 -0.35 6.58 8.89
C GLY A 61 0.96 5.78 8.92
N ALA A 62 2.07 6.52 8.82
CA ALA A 62 3.39 5.93 8.96
C ALA A 62 3.72 5.79 10.45
N VAL A 63 4.11 4.60 10.88
CA VAL A 63 4.57 4.30 12.24
C VAL A 63 6.08 4.05 12.25
N SER A 64 6.70 4.06 13.43
CA SER A 64 8.11 3.71 13.56
C SER A 64 8.33 2.22 13.25
N TRP A 65 9.57 1.87 12.93
CA TRP A 65 9.94 0.48 12.69
C TRP A 65 9.63 -0.41 13.90
N GLU A 66 9.96 0.06 15.09
CA GLU A 66 9.79 -0.67 16.34
C GLU A 66 8.31 -0.93 16.64
N THR A 67 7.44 0.06 16.39
CA THR A 67 5.98 -0.10 16.51
C THR A 67 5.46 -1.13 15.51
N LEU A 68 5.87 -1.02 14.24
CA LEU A 68 5.45 -1.97 13.21
C LEU A 68 5.88 -3.40 13.56
N GLU A 69 7.15 -3.59 13.94
CA GLU A 69 7.70 -4.89 14.28
C GLU A 69 7.00 -5.52 15.49
N ALA A 70 6.69 -4.72 16.51
CA ALA A 70 5.99 -5.19 17.71
C ALA A 70 4.58 -5.69 17.37
N VAL A 71 3.78 -4.91 16.63
CA VAL A 71 2.41 -5.30 16.26
C VAL A 71 2.41 -6.55 15.38
N VAL A 72 3.33 -6.66 14.42
CA VAL A 72 3.44 -7.85 13.58
C VAL A 72 3.76 -9.10 14.41
N LYS A 73 4.71 -9.01 15.36
CA LYS A 73 5.05 -10.13 16.24
C LYS A 73 3.88 -10.55 17.13
N GLU A 74 3.13 -9.59 17.66
CA GLU A 74 1.93 -9.86 18.45
C GLU A 74 0.89 -10.65 17.63
N LYS A 75 0.53 -10.16 16.43
CA LYS A 75 -0.48 -10.81 15.59
C LYS A 75 -0.03 -12.17 15.05
N LEU A 76 1.26 -12.35 14.78
CA LEU A 76 1.82 -13.65 14.42
C LEU A 76 1.74 -14.66 15.58
N ALA A 77 1.99 -14.23 16.82
CA ALA A 77 1.88 -15.11 17.99
C ALA A 77 0.43 -15.59 18.20
N VAL A 78 -0.56 -14.70 18.01
CA VAL A 78 -1.98 -15.08 18.04
C VAL A 78 -2.32 -16.10 16.96
N ALA A 79 -1.85 -15.90 15.73
CA ALA A 79 -2.11 -16.82 14.62
C ALA A 79 -1.50 -18.21 14.81
N HIS A 80 -0.34 -18.31 15.47
CA HIS A 80 0.32 -19.60 15.75
C HIS A 80 -0.24 -20.33 16.98
N ALA A 81 -1.04 -19.65 17.82
CA ALA A 81 -1.68 -20.25 18.98
C ALA A 81 -3.05 -20.89 18.66
N GLN A 82 -3.50 -20.77 17.40
CA GLN A 82 -4.73 -21.37 16.86
C GLN A 82 -4.42 -22.66 16.09
#